data_AF-A0A2H5Z7T0-F1
#
_entry.id   AF-A0A2H5Z7T0-F1
#
_cell.length_a   1.000
_cell.length_b   1.000
_cell.length_c   1.000
_cell.angle_alpha   90.00
_cell.angle_beta   90.00
_cell.angle_gamma   90.00
#
_symmetry.space_group_name_H-M   'P 1'
#
loop_
_entity.id
_entity.type
_entity.pdbx_description
1 polymer ?
#
loop_
_entity_poly.entity_id
_entity_poly.type
_entity_poly.pdbx_seq_one_letter_code
_entity_poly.pdbx_strand_id
1 'polypeptide(L)'
;MRDHTGRYRTRYEDTLRALGHYLDQHRFTRIAVIETPEGFLVKGYVAAPGRDEESLSLAPETLLFTDADLIQLLEEAYRRRGTGGSSVPKP
;
A
#
# COMPACT_ATOMS: atom_id res chain seq x y z
N MET A 1 7.07 -4.83 11.98
CA MET A 1 6.34 -5.93 11.30
C MET A 1 6.88 -7.30 11.68
N ARG A 2 7.07 -7.52 12.98
CA ARG A 2 7.41 -8.79 13.59
C ARG A 2 6.73 -8.76 14.96
N ASP A 3 6.20 -9.88 15.43
CA ASP A 3 5.73 -9.98 16.81
C ASP A 3 6.91 -9.87 17.79
N HIS A 4 6.64 -9.88 19.09
CA HIS A 4 7.68 -9.86 20.11
C HIS A 4 8.65 -11.06 20.03
N THR A 5 8.38 -12.05 19.16
CA THR A 5 9.24 -13.22 18.90
C THR A 5 10.07 -13.07 17.61
N GLY A 6 9.89 -12.00 16.85
CA GLY A 6 10.56 -11.81 15.56
C GLY A 6 9.83 -12.44 14.37
N ARG A 7 8.63 -13.01 14.56
CA ARG A 7 7.84 -13.61 13.48
C ARG A 7 6.91 -12.60 12.83
N TYR A 8 6.79 -12.64 11.50
CA TYR A 8 5.85 -11.78 10.79
C TYR A 8 4.40 -12.12 11.19
N ARG A 9 3.65 -11.13 11.71
CA ARG A 9 2.21 -11.26 12.07
C ARG A 9 1.34 -11.60 10.86
N THR A 10 1.78 -11.22 9.66
CA THR A 10 1.10 -11.47 8.37
C THR A 10 2.12 -11.91 7.34
N ARG A 11 1.69 -12.59 6.27
CA ARG A 11 2.59 -12.93 5.16
C ARG A 11 3.13 -11.65 4.52
N TYR A 12 4.44 -11.54 4.44
CA TYR A 12 5.15 -10.39 3.86
C TYR A 12 4.62 -10.03 2.46
N GLU A 13 4.32 -11.04 1.64
CA GLU A 13 3.75 -10.90 0.30
C GLU A 13 2.36 -10.23 0.30
N ASP A 14 1.48 -10.62 1.23
CA ASP A 14 0.16 -10.00 1.36
C ASP A 14 0.31 -8.53 1.78
N THR A 15 1.27 -8.23 2.66
CA THR A 15 1.54 -6.84 3.08
C THR A 15 2.03 -6.00 1.90
N LEU A 16 3.00 -6.48 1.12
CA LEU A 16 3.48 -5.77 -0.05
C LEU A 16 2.40 -5.59 -1.11
N ARG A 17 1.51 -6.57 -1.29
CA ARG A 17 0.38 -6.45 -2.22
C ARG A 17 -0.63 -5.39 -1.76
N ALA A 18 -0.95 -5.35 -0.46
CA ALA A 18 -1.84 -4.34 0.09
C ALA A 18 -1.22 -2.93 -0.01
N LEU A 19 0.07 -2.79 0.30
CA LEU A 19 0.82 -1.55 0.15
C LEU A 19 0.88 -1.10 -1.32
N GLY A 20 1.24 -2.00 -2.24
CA GLY A 20 1.30 -1.69 -3.67
C GLY A 20 -0.05 -1.20 -4.20
N HIS A 21 -1.14 -1.85 -3.80
CA HIS A 21 -2.48 -1.40 -4.16
C HIS A 21 -2.77 0.03 -3.67
N TYR A 22 -2.43 0.37 -2.42
CA TYR A 22 -2.59 1.74 -1.93
C TYR A 22 -1.84 2.74 -2.81
N LEU A 23 -0.58 2.42 -3.14
CA LEU A 23 0.29 3.28 -3.97
C LEU A 23 -0.28 3.46 -5.38
N ASP A 24 -0.84 2.41 -5.98
CA ASP A 24 -1.52 2.48 -7.27
C ASP A 24 -2.76 3.38 -7.23
N GLN A 25 -3.60 3.24 -6.20
CA GLN A 25 -4.78 4.10 -6.02
C GLN A 25 -4.42 5.59 -5.92
N HIS A 26 -3.26 5.88 -5.33
CA HIS A 26 -2.76 7.24 -5.12
C HIS A 26 -1.79 7.69 -6.24
N ARG A 27 -1.65 6.89 -7.31
CA ARG A 27 -0.83 7.18 -8.50
C ARG A 27 0.62 7.53 -8.17
N PHE A 28 1.20 6.85 -7.19
CA PHE A 28 2.63 6.96 -6.91
C PHE A 28 3.45 6.43 -8.09
N THR A 29 4.56 7.09 -8.37
CA THR A 29 5.53 6.70 -9.39
C THR A 29 6.95 6.88 -8.85
N ARG A 30 7.94 6.24 -9.51
CA ARG A 30 9.37 6.30 -9.12
C ARG A 30 9.56 5.99 -7.63
N ILE A 31 9.02 4.84 -7.24
CA ILE A 31 8.85 4.45 -5.84
C ILE A 31 10.12 3.76 -5.33
N ALA A 32 10.55 4.12 -4.13
CA ALA A 32 11.45 3.36 -3.29
C ALA A 32 10.70 2.93 -2.02
N VAL A 33 10.76 1.64 -1.70
CA VAL A 33 10.18 1.06 -0.47
C VAL A 33 11.33 0.57 0.39
N ILE A 34 11.42 1.07 1.62
CA ILE A 34 12.46 0.72 2.59
C ILE A 34 11.79 0.10 3.82
N GLU A 35 12.17 -1.13 4.16
CA GLU A 35 11.74 -1.77 5.41
C GLU A 35 12.50 -1.14 6.59
N THR A 36 11.75 -0.73 7.62
CA THR A 36 12.29 -0.21 8.88
C THR A 36 11.73 -1.04 10.04
N PRO A 37 12.29 -0.94 11.26
CA PRO A 37 11.72 -1.60 12.43
C PRO A 37 10.25 -1.24 12.68
N GLU A 38 9.85 -0.01 12.35
CA GLU A 38 8.51 0.54 12.56
C GLU A 38 7.50 0.17 11.46
N GLY A 39 7.97 -0.29 10.29
CA GLY A 39 7.12 -0.65 9.15
C GLY A 39 7.82 -0.42 7.81
N PHE A 40 7.17 0.29 6.88
CA PHE A 40 7.74 0.63 5.57
C PHE A 40 7.79 2.14 5.35
N LEU A 41 8.98 2.66 5.08
CA LEU A 41 9.15 4.01 4.55
C LEU A 41 9.03 3.95 3.03
N VAL A 42 8.05 4.66 2.48
CA VAL A 42 7.85 4.81 1.04
C VAL A 42 8.25 6.20 0.62
N LYS A 43 9.12 6.28 -0.39
CA LYS A 43 9.46 7.52 -1.09
C LYS A 43 9.00 7.39 -2.53
N GLY A 44 8.40 8.43 -3.09
CA GLY A 44 7.98 8.42 -4.48
C GLY A 44 7.51 9.78 -4.93
N TYR A 45 6.85 9.80 -6.07
CA TYR A 45 6.29 11.02 -6.65
C TYR A 45 4.83 10.81 -7.00
N VAL A 46 4.01 11.80 -6.68
CA VAL A 46 2.59 11.86 -7.06
C VAL A 46 2.37 12.96 -8.08
N ALA A 47 1.37 12.78 -8.94
CA ALA A 47 0.97 13.84 -9.87
C ALA A 47 0.37 15.01 -9.09
N ALA A 48 0.93 16.20 -9.29
CA ALA A 48 0.42 17.44 -8.72
C ALA A 48 0.12 18.43 -9.85
N PRO A 49 -0.97 19.21 -9.74
CA PRO A 49 -1.25 20.28 -10.70
C PRO A 49 -0.02 21.20 -10.78
N GLY A 50 0.52 21.39 -11.99
CA GLY A 50 1.62 22.30 -12.22
C GLY A 50 1.18 23.76 -12.09
N ARG A 51 2.15 24.67 -12.18
CA ARG A 51 1.89 26.12 -12.17
C ARG A 51 1.04 26.60 -13.36
N ASP A 52 1.06 25.84 -14.45
CA ASP A 52 0.30 26.11 -15.67
C ASP A 52 -0.67 24.95 -15.92
N GLU A 53 -1.90 25.25 -16.39
CA GLU A 53 -3.00 24.27 -16.54
C GLU A 53 -2.68 23.09 -17.48
N GLU A 54 -1.64 23.22 -18.31
CA GLU A 54 -1.18 22.19 -19.25
C GLU A 54 -0.02 21.31 -18.71
N SER A 55 0.60 21.67 -17.57
CA SER A 55 1.78 20.97 -17.07
C SER A 55 1.44 20.08 -15.87
N LEU A 56 1.57 18.77 -16.01
CA LEU A 56 1.56 17.84 -14.88
C LEU A 56 2.94 17.84 -14.22
N SER A 57 3.02 18.32 -12.98
CA SER A 57 4.24 18.24 -12.18
C SER A 57 4.26 16.98 -11.32
N LEU A 58 5.46 16.52 -10.96
CA LEU A 58 5.65 15.42 -10.02
C LEU A 58 6.11 15.99 -8.68
N ALA A 59 5.26 15.85 -7.65
CA ALA A 59 5.60 16.26 -6.29
C ALA A 59 6.22 15.09 -5.52
N PRO A 60 7.41 15.26 -4.91
CA PRO A 60 8.00 14.21 -4.09
C PRO A 60 7.19 14.02 -2.81
N GLU A 61 6.91 12.77 -2.47
CA GLU A 61 6.26 12.39 -1.22
C GLU A 61 7.08 11.33 -0.47
N THR A 62 6.98 11.39 0.85
CA THR A 62 7.60 10.42 1.77
C THR A 62 6.59 10.09 2.85
N LEU A 63 6.20 8.82 2.92
CA LEU A 63 5.20 8.30 3.85
C LEU A 63 5.81 7.16 4.67
N LEU A 64 5.57 7.17 5.98
CA LEU A 64 5.84 6.02 6.83
C LEU A 64 4.55 5.24 7.03
N PHE A 65 4.52 4.00 6.57
CA PHE A 65 3.46 3.04 6.87
C PHE A 65 3.89 2.23 8.08
N THR A 66 3.33 2.56 9.23
CA THR A 66 3.61 1.83 10.47
C THR A 66 2.96 0.45 10.43
N ASP A 67 3.38 -0.43 11.35
CA ASP A 67 2.72 -1.73 11.54
C ASP A 67 1.20 -1.63 11.72
N ALA A 68 0.72 -0.59 12.40
CA ALA A 68 -0.71 -0.36 12.59
C ALA A 68 -1.42 -0.02 11.26
N ASP A 69 -0.80 0.83 10.43
CA ASP A 69 -1.35 1.21 9.13
C ASP A 69 -1.41 0.01 8.18
N LEU A 70 -0.38 -0.82 8.21
CA LEU A 70 -0.29 -2.01 7.36
C LEU A 70 -1.35 -3.06 7.73
N ILE A 71 -1.69 -3.21 9.01
CA ILE A 71 -2.80 -4.04 9.44
C ILE A 71 -4.11 -3.54 8.83
N GLN A 72 -4.36 -2.23 8.85
CA GLN A 72 -5.57 -1.66 8.25
C GLN A 72 -5.63 -1.88 6.74
N LEU A 73 -4.50 -1.70 6.03
CA LEU A 73 -4.41 -1.98 4.60
C LEU A 73 -4.69 -3.45 4.27
N LEU A 74 -4.19 -4.36 5.10
CA LEU A 74 -4.43 -5.80 4.96
C LEU A 74 -5.89 -6.18 5.20
N GLU A 75 -6.51 -5.64 6.24
CA GLU A 75 -7.94 -5.85 6.52
C GLU A 75 -8.80 -5.40 5.33
N GLU A 76 -8.49 -4.23 4.78
CA GLU A 76 -9.16 -3.70 3.60
C GLU A 76 -8.94 -4.60 2.37
N ALA A 77 -7.72 -5.10 2.16
CA ALA A 77 -7.42 -6.05 1.08
C ALA A 77 -8.17 -7.38 1.24
N TYR A 78 -8.37 -7.87 2.47
CA TYR A 78 -9.18 -9.06 2.74
C TYR A 78 -10.67 -8.81 2.49
N ARG A 79 -11.21 -7.65 2.90
CA ARG A 79 -12.60 -7.28 2.61
C ARG A 79 -12.91 -7.28 1.12
N ARG A 80 -11.99 -6.74 0.29
CA ARG A 80 -12.12 -6.73 -1.17
C ARG A 80 -12.08 -8.12 -1.82
N ARG A 81 -11.36 -9.07 -1.23
CA ARG A 81 -11.38 -10.47 -1.69
C ARG A 81 -12.69 -11.16 -1.32
N GLY A 82 -13.27 -10.84 -0.16
CA GLY A 82 -14.56 -11.37 0.29
C GLY A 82 -15.75 -11.00 -0.59
N THR A 83 -15.67 -9.94 -1.39
CA THR A 83 -16.74 -9.53 -2.33
C THR A 83 -16.61 -10.15 -3.73
N GLY A 84 -15.50 -10.84 -4.03
CA GLY A 84 -15.28 -11.54 -5.31
C GLY A 84 -15.70 -13.03 -5.31
N GLY A 85 -16.25 -13.52 -4.20
CA GLY A 85 -16.52 -14.94 -3.95
C GLY A 85 -17.98 -15.38 -4.01
N SER A 86 -18.86 -14.69 -4.76
CA SER A 86 -20.19 -15.19 -5.09
C SER A 86 -20.22 -15.80 -6.50
N SER A 87 -19.38 -16.81 -6.75
CA SER A 87 -19.72 -17.80 -7.78
C SER A 87 -20.86 -18.64 -7.22
N VAL A 88 -22.08 -18.22 -7.55
CA VAL A 88 -23.32 -19.00 -7.40
C VAL A 88 -23.02 -20.45 -7.81
N PRO A 89 -23.32 -21.46 -6.97
CA PRO A 89 -23.20 -22.84 -7.39
C PRO A 89 -24.20 -23.06 -8.52
N LYS A 90 -23.69 -23.40 -9.71
CA LYS A 90 -24.51 -23.74 -10.88
C LYS A 90 -25.30 -25.03 -10.54
N PRO A 91 -26.60 -25.09 -10.85
CA PRO A 91 -27.46 -26.23 -10.53
C PRO A 91 -27.01 -27.53 -11.20
#